data_AF-A0A7V9MHY1-F1
#
_entry.id   AF-A0A7V9MHY1-F1
#
_cell.length_a   1.000
_cell.length_b   1.000
_cell.length_c   1.000
_cell.angle_alpha   90.00
_cell.angle_beta   90.00
_cell.angle_gamma   90.00
#
_symmetry.space_group_name_H-M   'P 1'
#
loop_
_entity.id
_entity.type
_entity.pdbx_description
1 polymer ?
#
loop_
_entity_poly.entity_id
_entity_poly.type
_entity_poly.pdbx_seq_one_letter_code
_entity_poly.pdbx_strand_id
1 'polypeptide(L)'
;MSAPGASPEERGEHVYDLFRRGSSLLDAGDHNAALVPLEQAKAFEPDKTSIREALGRAYFHVGRYAAAREEFAAVVERAPVNDYAHFCLGRALEKIGRVAEARRHLALAACLRPDRADYRVYRDRIAAV
;
A
#
# COMPACT_ATOMS: atom_id res chain seq x y z
N MET A 1 -31.72 -10.75 17.43
CA MET A 1 -30.75 -11.84 17.73
C MET A 1 -29.36 -11.26 17.48
N SER A 2 -28.72 -10.75 18.53
CA SER A 2 -27.36 -10.19 18.43
C SER A 2 -26.36 -11.34 18.38
N ALA A 3 -25.55 -11.43 17.32
CA ALA A 3 -24.44 -12.36 17.29
C ALA A 3 -23.50 -12.04 18.46
N PRO A 4 -22.99 -13.05 19.19
CA PRO A 4 -22.08 -12.85 20.30
C PRO A 4 -20.81 -12.15 19.78
N GLY A 5 -20.45 -11.04 20.42
CA GLY A 5 -19.28 -10.26 20.05
C GLY A 5 -18.04 -11.12 20.24
N ALA A 6 -17.40 -11.50 19.13
CA ALA A 6 -16.09 -12.16 19.13
C ALA A 6 -15.13 -11.39 20.05
N SER A 7 -14.43 -12.14 20.89
CA SER A 7 -13.41 -11.61 21.79
C SER A 7 -12.34 -10.84 21.00
N PRO A 8 -11.63 -9.89 21.62
CA PRO A 8 -10.54 -9.16 20.95
C PRO A 8 -9.48 -10.08 20.33
N GLU A 9 -9.24 -11.25 20.94
CA GLU A 9 -8.31 -12.27 20.47
C GLU A 9 -8.81 -12.97 19.19
N GLU A 10 -10.06 -13.44 19.17
CA GLU A 10 -10.68 -14.03 17.98
C GLU A 10 -10.78 -13.03 16.84
N ARG A 11 -11.03 -11.75 17.15
CA ARG A 11 -11.02 -10.67 16.14
C ARG A 11 -9.62 -10.50 15.56
N GLY A 12 -8.57 -10.46 16.39
CA GLY A 12 -7.19 -10.31 15.95
C GLY A 12 -6.71 -11.50 15.10
N GLU A 13 -7.04 -12.73 15.51
CA GLU A 13 -6.75 -13.94 14.73
C GLU A 13 -7.47 -13.92 13.37
N HIS A 14 -8.74 -13.51 13.37
CA HIS A 14 -9.49 -13.34 12.13
C HIS A 14 -8.87 -12.29 11.19
N VAL A 15 -8.45 -11.14 11.70
CA VAL A 15 -7.74 -10.12 10.88
C VAL A 15 -6.42 -10.68 10.34
N TYR A 16 -5.68 -11.41 11.17
CA TYR A 16 -4.41 -12.01 10.75
C TYR A 16 -4.60 -12.99 9.60
N ASP A 17 -5.63 -13.85 9.67
CA ASP A 17 -5.94 -14.80 8.59
C ASP A 17 -6.37 -14.10 7.29
N LEU A 18 -7.19 -13.05 7.40
CA LEU A 18 -7.56 -12.22 6.25
C LEU A 18 -6.31 -11.59 5.61
N PHE A 19 -5.46 -10.96 6.41
CA PHE A 19 -4.22 -10.35 5.93
C PHE A 19 -3.27 -11.37 5.28
N ARG A 20 -3.10 -12.54 5.91
CA ARG A 20 -2.25 -13.63 5.40
C ARG A 20 -2.77 -14.16 4.07
N ARG A 21 -4.08 -14.38 3.95
CA ARG A 21 -4.71 -14.79 2.68
C ARG A 21 -4.51 -13.74 1.60
N GLY A 22 -4.77 -12.47 1.91
CA GLY A 22 -4.57 -11.37 0.98
C GLY A 22 -3.13 -11.24 0.50
N SER A 23 -2.16 -11.39 1.41
CA SER A 23 -0.74 -11.37 1.09
C SER A 23 -0.33 -12.55 0.21
N SER A 24 -0.82 -13.76 0.52
CA SER A 24 -0.57 -14.94 -0.32
C SER A 24 -1.10 -14.77 -1.75
N LEU A 25 -2.27 -14.14 -1.92
CA LEU A 25 -2.84 -13.85 -3.24
C LEU A 25 -2.03 -12.79 -3.99
N LEU A 26 -1.49 -11.79 -3.29
CA LEU A 26 -0.56 -10.83 -3.89
C LEU A 26 0.70 -11.50 -4.43
N ASP A 27 1.28 -12.41 -3.64
CA ASP A 27 2.50 -13.13 -4.01
C ASP A 27 2.25 -14.10 -5.17
N ALA A 28 1.04 -14.66 -5.26
CA ALA A 28 0.59 -15.47 -6.40
C ALA A 28 0.27 -14.65 -7.66
N GLY A 29 0.20 -13.32 -7.58
CA GLY A 29 -0.18 -12.44 -8.69
C GLY A 29 -1.70 -12.26 -8.87
N ASP A 30 -2.52 -12.88 -8.02
CA ASP A 30 -3.98 -12.80 -8.06
C ASP A 30 -4.50 -11.51 -7.41
N HIS A 31 -4.07 -10.36 -7.95
CA HIS A 31 -4.25 -9.05 -7.33
C HIS A 31 -5.72 -8.66 -7.13
N ASN A 32 -6.62 -9.05 -8.05
CA ASN A 32 -8.06 -8.81 -7.88
C ASN A 32 -8.65 -9.62 -6.72
N ALA A 33 -8.24 -10.88 -6.59
CA ALA A 33 -8.71 -11.74 -5.51
C ALA A 33 -8.16 -11.29 -4.15
N ALA A 34 -6.95 -10.71 -4.12
CA ALA A 34 -6.34 -10.16 -2.92
C ALA A 34 -7.13 -8.98 -2.31
N LEU A 35 -7.88 -8.23 -3.11
CA LEU A 35 -8.66 -7.08 -2.62
C LEU A 35 -9.67 -7.47 -1.55
N VAL A 36 -10.42 -8.56 -1.76
CA VAL A 36 -11.51 -8.96 -0.85
C VAL A 36 -11.02 -9.17 0.58
N PRO A 37 -10.05 -10.07 0.86
CA PRO A 37 -9.59 -10.27 2.23
C PRO A 37 -8.85 -9.05 2.80
N LEU A 38 -8.16 -8.24 1.97
CA LEU A 38 -7.45 -7.05 2.44
C LEU A 38 -8.39 -5.89 2.79
N GLU A 39 -9.47 -5.69 2.04
CA GLU A 39 -10.52 -4.71 2.36
C GLU A 39 -11.24 -5.10 3.66
N GLN A 40 -11.53 -6.39 3.84
CA GLN A 40 -12.09 -6.90 5.09
C GLN A 40 -11.12 -6.70 6.27
N ALA A 41 -9.84 -7.04 6.10
CA ALA A 41 -8.83 -6.82 7.14
C ALA A 41 -8.73 -5.33 7.52
N LYS A 42 -8.75 -4.42 6.54
CA LYS A 42 -8.75 -2.97 6.78
C LYS A 42 -10.01 -2.50 7.51
N ALA A 43 -11.17 -3.09 7.25
CA ALA A 43 -12.41 -2.74 7.95
C ALA A 43 -12.32 -3.03 9.46
N PHE A 44 -11.57 -4.06 9.87
CA PHE A 44 -11.31 -4.37 11.26
C PHE A 44 -10.17 -3.55 11.87
N GLU A 45 -9.07 -3.37 11.13
CA GLU A 45 -7.91 -2.59 11.57
C GLU A 45 -7.58 -1.46 10.57
N PRO A 46 -8.34 -0.35 10.61
CA PRO A 46 -8.20 0.71 9.63
C PRO A 46 -6.88 1.46 9.73
N ASP A 47 -6.12 1.40 10.82
CA ASP A 47 -4.85 2.13 10.97
C ASP A 47 -3.61 1.24 10.74
N LYS A 48 -3.80 -0.06 10.50
CA LYS A 48 -2.68 -0.99 10.37
C LYS A 48 -1.93 -0.78 9.06
N THR A 49 -0.70 -0.27 9.15
CA THR A 49 0.13 0.07 8.00
C THR A 49 0.43 -1.13 7.09
N SER A 50 0.65 -2.33 7.64
CA SER A 50 0.91 -3.54 6.84
C SER A 50 -0.29 -3.92 5.96
N ILE A 51 -1.51 -3.83 6.49
CA ILE A 51 -2.75 -4.12 5.75
C ILE A 51 -2.94 -3.07 4.64
N ARG A 52 -2.76 -1.79 4.98
CA ARG A 52 -2.87 -0.70 4.00
C ARG A 52 -1.84 -0.81 2.89
N GLU A 53 -0.59 -1.11 3.21
CA GLU A 53 0.46 -1.29 2.21
C GLU A 53 0.14 -2.44 1.24
N ALA A 54 -0.30 -3.58 1.77
CA ALA A 54 -0.74 -4.71 0.94
C ALA A 54 -1.94 -4.35 0.06
N LEU A 55 -2.96 -3.68 0.62
CA LEU A 55 -4.12 -3.24 -0.13
C LEU A 55 -3.75 -2.21 -1.21
N GLY A 56 -2.85 -1.29 -0.91
CA GLY A 56 -2.30 -0.34 -1.86
C GLY A 56 -1.58 -1.02 -3.03
N ARG A 57 -0.79 -2.07 -2.74
CA ARG A 57 -0.15 -2.91 -3.78
C ARG A 57 -1.22 -3.55 -4.66
N ALA A 58 -2.23 -4.19 -4.07
CA ALA A 58 -3.31 -4.84 -4.80
C ALA A 58 -4.03 -3.85 -5.72
N TYR A 59 -4.45 -2.69 -5.20
CA TYR A 59 -5.08 -1.63 -5.99
C TYR A 59 -4.19 -1.13 -7.13
N PHE A 60 -2.89 -0.95 -6.87
CA PHE A 60 -1.96 -0.49 -7.89
C PHE A 60 -1.87 -1.48 -9.06
N HIS A 61 -1.77 -2.78 -8.76
CA HIS A 61 -1.65 -3.82 -9.77
C HIS A 61 -2.92 -4.00 -10.61
N VAL A 62 -4.11 -3.75 -10.04
CA VAL A 62 -5.37 -3.80 -10.80
C VAL A 62 -5.71 -2.47 -11.49
N GLY A 63 -4.80 -1.49 -11.48
CA GLY A 63 -4.98 -0.20 -12.16
C GLY A 63 -5.85 0.80 -11.40
N ARG A 64 -6.26 0.52 -10.16
CA ARG A 64 -7.01 1.44 -9.29
C ARG A 64 -6.07 2.41 -8.58
N TYR A 65 -5.35 3.23 -9.35
CA TYR A 65 -4.26 4.06 -8.85
C TYR A 65 -4.68 5.12 -7.83
N ALA A 66 -5.90 5.67 -7.93
CA ALA A 66 -6.42 6.64 -6.97
C ALA A 66 -6.62 6.02 -5.57
N ALA A 67 -7.17 4.79 -5.52
CA ALA A 67 -7.31 4.04 -4.28
C ALA A 67 -5.95 3.62 -3.71
N ALA A 68 -5.03 3.18 -4.59
CA ALA A 68 -3.65 2.86 -4.18
C ALA A 68 -2.96 4.06 -3.53
N ARG A 69 -3.10 5.26 -4.11
CA ARG A 69 -2.57 6.51 -3.55
C ARG A 69 -3.08 6.75 -2.13
N GLU A 70 -4.37 6.54 -1.88
CA GLU A 70 -4.96 6.74 -0.54
C GLU A 70 -4.36 5.80 0.50
N GLU A 71 -4.20 4.52 0.16
CA GLU A 71 -3.59 3.58 1.09
C GLU A 71 -2.12 3.90 1.37
N PHE A 72 -1.32 4.18 0.33
CA PHE A 72 0.09 4.51 0.53
C PHE A 72 0.29 5.85 1.24
N ALA A 73 -0.58 6.84 1.02
CA ALA A 73 -0.55 8.10 1.76
C ALA A 73 -0.77 7.89 3.25
N ALA A 74 -1.76 7.07 3.63
CA ALA A 74 -2.00 6.72 5.03
C ALA A 74 -0.82 5.95 5.66
N VAL A 75 -0.12 5.10 4.89
CA VAL A 75 1.12 4.46 5.37
C VAL A 75 2.22 5.49 5.59
N VAL A 76 2.42 6.43 4.67
CA VAL A 76 3.42 7.51 4.81
C VAL A 76 3.13 8.42 6.01
N GLU A 77 1.87 8.74 6.26
CA GLU A 77 1.47 9.55 7.42
C GLU A 77 1.85 8.89 8.76
N ARG A 78 1.70 7.56 8.85
CA ARG A 78 2.02 6.78 10.06
C ARG A 78 3.50 6.38 10.15
N ALA A 79 4.14 6.13 9.02
CA ALA A 79 5.54 5.72 8.90
C ALA A 79 6.28 6.61 7.88
N PRO A 80 6.64 7.86 8.25
CA PRO A 80 7.24 8.83 7.33
C PRO A 80 8.63 8.46 6.80
N VAL A 81 9.26 7.41 7.35
CA VAL A 81 10.57 6.90 6.93
C VAL A 81 10.47 5.59 6.14
N ASN A 82 9.27 5.13 5.82
CA ASN A 82 9.06 3.96 4.96
C ASN A 82 9.34 4.33 3.51
N ASP A 83 10.54 3.96 3.02
CA ASP A 83 10.99 4.24 1.66
C ASP A 83 10.08 3.60 0.60
N TYR A 84 9.60 2.39 0.86
CA TYR A 84 8.76 1.64 -0.07
C TYR A 84 7.39 2.29 -0.23
N ALA A 85 6.78 2.73 0.88
CA ALA A 85 5.51 3.46 0.84
C ALA A 85 5.64 4.78 0.05
N HIS A 86 6.75 5.52 0.24
CA HIS A 86 7.04 6.71 -0.57
C HIS A 86 7.20 6.37 -2.06
N PHE A 87 7.92 5.31 -2.39
CA PHE A 87 8.08 4.86 -3.76
C PHE A 87 6.74 4.52 -4.42
N CYS A 88 5.93 3.70 -3.74
CA CYS A 88 4.63 3.27 -4.23
C CYS A 88 3.64 4.44 -4.35
N LEU A 89 3.62 5.37 -3.38
CA LEU A 89 2.83 6.60 -3.46
C LEU A 89 3.24 7.45 -4.66
N GLY A 90 4.54 7.65 -4.85
CA GLY A 90 5.08 8.40 -5.99
C GLY A 90 4.66 7.79 -7.33
N ARG A 91 4.72 6.46 -7.45
CA ARG A 91 4.25 5.76 -8.65
C ARG A 91 2.74 5.86 -8.84
N ALA A 92 1.95 5.76 -7.79
CA ALA A 92 0.50 5.92 -7.89
C ALA A 92 0.12 7.33 -8.35
N LEU A 93 0.78 8.35 -7.80
CA LEU A 93 0.61 9.76 -8.18
C LEU A 93 0.98 10.02 -9.65
N GLU A 94 2.10 9.44 -10.12
CA GLU A 94 2.51 9.52 -11.52
C GLU A 94 1.41 8.96 -12.45
N LYS A 95 0.85 7.79 -12.10
CA LYS A 95 -0.20 7.13 -12.89
C LYS A 95 -1.51 7.91 -12.98
N ILE A 96 -1.79 8.79 -12.03
CA ILE A 96 -2.96 9.69 -12.05
C ILE A 96 -2.63 11.11 -12.51
N GLY A 97 -1.43 11.35 -13.06
CA GLY A 97 -1.02 12.64 -13.62
C GLY A 97 -0.59 13.70 -12.60
N ARG A 98 -0.44 13.33 -11.31
CA ARG A 98 0.01 14.23 -10.24
C ARG A 98 1.54 14.28 -10.17
N VAL A 99 2.17 14.67 -11.28
CA VAL A 99 3.62 14.55 -11.52
C VAL A 99 4.46 15.32 -10.48
N ALA A 100 4.04 16.53 -10.09
CA ALA A 100 4.79 17.34 -9.13
C ALA A 100 4.89 16.69 -7.74
N GLU A 101 3.82 16.06 -7.26
CA GLU A 101 3.83 15.32 -5.99
C GLU A 101 4.56 13.98 -6.12
N ALA A 102 4.39 13.30 -7.25
CA ALA A 102 5.12 12.07 -7.56
C ALA A 102 6.64 12.27 -7.47
N ARG A 103 7.15 13.37 -8.07
CA ARG A 103 8.57 13.75 -8.00
C ARG A 103 9.07 13.86 -6.56
N ARG A 104 8.31 14.50 -5.67
CA ARG A 104 8.69 14.68 -4.26
C ARG A 104 8.83 13.34 -3.55
N HIS A 105 7.84 12.45 -3.69
CA HIS A 105 7.87 11.15 -3.02
C HIS A 105 8.91 10.19 -3.59
N LEU A 106 9.12 10.18 -4.91
CA LEU A 106 10.18 9.38 -5.53
C LEU A 106 11.58 9.87 -5.12
N ALA A 107 11.78 11.19 -4.98
CA ALA A 107 13.01 11.74 -4.45
C ALA A 107 13.25 11.33 -2.99
N LEU A 108 12.22 11.39 -2.13
CA LEU A 108 12.31 10.94 -0.75
C LEU A 108 12.66 9.45 -0.65
N ALA A 109 12.00 8.58 -1.42
CA ALA A 109 12.32 7.15 -1.46
C ALA A 109 13.79 6.91 -1.83
N ALA A 110 14.29 7.59 -2.87
CA ALA A 110 15.69 7.47 -3.30
C ALA A 110 16.68 8.04 -2.27
N CYS A 111 16.30 9.05 -1.49
CA CYS A 111 17.12 9.57 -0.39
C CYS A 111 17.14 8.63 0.82
N LEU A 112 16.00 7.99 1.14
CA LEU A 112 15.90 7.05 2.27
C LEU A 112 16.61 5.72 1.98
N ARG A 113 16.60 5.27 0.72
CA ARG A 113 17.34 4.09 0.25
C ARG A 113 18.19 4.38 -0.99
N PRO A 114 19.36 5.03 -0.80
CA PRO A 114 20.25 5.37 -1.91
C PRO A 114 20.85 4.15 -2.61
N ASP A 115 20.82 2.97 -2.00
CA ASP A 115 21.32 1.70 -2.54
C ASP A 115 20.37 1.11 -3.62
N ARG A 116 19.06 1.34 -3.48
CA ARG A 116 18.01 0.88 -4.41
C ARG A 116 18.10 1.57 -5.77
N ALA A 117 18.67 0.87 -6.75
CA ALA A 117 18.89 1.41 -8.10
C ALA A 117 17.57 1.73 -8.83
N ASP A 118 16.55 0.92 -8.62
CA ASP A 118 15.20 1.14 -9.13
C ASP A 118 14.65 2.50 -8.70
N TYR A 119 14.75 2.87 -7.42
CA TYR A 119 14.23 4.16 -6.95
C TYR A 119 14.90 5.35 -7.65
N ARG A 120 16.22 5.26 -7.88
CA ARG A 120 16.98 6.30 -8.62
C ARG A 120 16.48 6.41 -10.06
N VAL A 121 16.27 5.28 -10.74
CA VAL A 121 15.75 5.26 -12.11
C VAL A 121 14.38 5.93 -12.21
N TYR A 122 13.46 5.63 -11.29
CA TYR A 122 12.13 6.24 -11.30
C TYR A 122 12.17 7.74 -10.99
N ARG A 123 13.01 8.17 -10.04
CA ARG A 123 13.24 9.59 -9.73
C ARG A 123 13.76 10.34 -10.97
N ASP A 124 14.76 9.80 -11.65
CA ASP A 124 15.41 10.47 -12.78
C ASP A 124 14.47 10.51 -14.00
N ARG A 125 13.72 9.43 -14.24
CA ARG A 125 12.71 9.39 -15.31
C ARG A 125 11.67 10.49 -15.13
N ILE A 126 11.12 10.63 -13.93
CA ILE A 126 10.09 11.63 -13.70
C ILE A 126 10.67 13.05 -13.67
N ALA A 127 11.98 13.20 -13.45
CA ALA A 127 12.67 14.49 -13.43
C ALA A 127 12.82 15.12 -14.83
N ALA A 128 12.85 14.29 -15.88
CA ALA A 128 13.08 14.69 -17.26
C ALA A 128 11.80 15.11 -18.04
N VAL A 129 10.61 15.02 -17.42
CA VAL A 129 9.30 15.34 -18.03
C VAL A 129 8.81 16.71 -17.62
#